data_AF-A0A7V4WX71-F1
#
_entry.id   AF-A0A7V4WX71-F1
#
_cell.length_a   1.000
_cell.length_b   1.000
_cell.length_c   1.000
_cell.angle_alpha   90.00
_cell.angle_beta   90.00
_cell.angle_gamma   90.00
#
_symmetry.space_group_name_H-M   'P 1'
#
loop_
_entity.id
_entity.type
_entity.pdbx_description
1 polymer ?
#
loop_
_entity_poly.entity_id
_entity_poly.type
_entity_poly.pdbx_seq_one_letter_code
_entity_poly.pdbx_strand_id
1 'polypeptide(L)'
;MNKLDHLLKILKNMQSAVIAFSGGCDSTFLLKALKLSGIKALAVTTKSEIVPSSEIIFAKKIAGEIGIKHKIIETNEFMTNDFTKNSLDRCYICKDTRFKAISKIAKENGFCSIIEGSNKDDLKDYRPGFKAVKKYGVISPLIDAGFSKKDIRNYSKKLGLITWNKPSSACLATRIPYGYKITKKNLNRIEKSEKFLYSLGFKNIRVRDHDILARIELPSSEFKILCTSGMRKLIERKLRSYGYIFVSVDLSDFKTGSMNRLIKPYNKFRLKNE
;
A
#
# COMPACT_ATOMS: atom_id res chain seq x y z
N MET A 1 27.55 16.12 -3.29
CA MET A 1 26.63 15.28 -4.08
C MET A 1 25.32 15.20 -3.32
N ASN A 2 24.21 15.66 -3.92
CA ASN A 2 22.93 15.67 -3.20
C ASN A 2 22.35 14.23 -3.11
N LYS A 3 21.31 13.99 -2.28
CA LYS A 3 20.73 12.64 -2.10
C LYS A 3 20.21 12.04 -3.42
N LEU A 4 19.64 12.87 -4.31
CA LEU A 4 19.14 12.41 -5.60
C LEU A 4 20.31 11.95 -6.50
N ASP A 5 21.40 12.69 -6.57
CA ASP A 5 22.58 12.28 -7.33
C ASP A 5 23.12 10.93 -6.83
N HIS A 6 23.14 10.72 -5.51
CA HIS A 6 23.56 9.46 -4.90
C HIS A 6 22.63 8.30 -5.32
N LEU A 7 21.32 8.50 -5.27
CA LEU A 7 20.34 7.54 -5.76
C LEU A 7 20.55 7.23 -7.26
N LEU A 8 20.77 8.25 -8.09
CA LEU A 8 21.01 8.06 -9.52
C LEU A 8 22.29 7.25 -9.79
N LYS A 9 23.35 7.46 -9.01
CA LYS A 9 24.58 6.64 -9.09
C LYS A 9 24.32 5.18 -8.73
N ILE A 10 23.59 4.93 -7.65
CA ILE A 10 23.18 3.56 -7.25
C ILE A 10 22.40 2.88 -8.39
N LEU A 11 21.42 3.59 -8.97
CA LEU A 11 20.59 3.06 -10.05
C LEU A 11 21.41 2.79 -11.33
N LYS A 12 22.33 3.69 -11.71
CA LYS A 12 23.19 3.50 -12.89
C LYS A 12 24.06 2.23 -12.77
N ASN A 13 24.58 1.95 -11.59
CA ASN A 13 25.39 0.76 -11.33
C ASN A 13 24.61 -0.56 -11.49
N MET A 14 23.27 -0.53 -11.44
CA MET A 14 22.43 -1.72 -11.65
C MET A 14 22.32 -2.14 -13.12
N GLN A 15 22.67 -1.26 -14.07
CA GLN A 15 22.54 -1.43 -15.53
C GLN A 15 21.10 -1.58 -16.05
N SER A 16 20.28 -2.41 -15.43
CA SER A 16 18.85 -2.57 -15.71
C SER A 16 18.07 -3.02 -14.48
N ALA A 17 16.81 -2.60 -14.37
CA ALA A 17 16.00 -2.93 -13.19
C ALA A 17 14.52 -3.19 -13.50
N VAL A 18 13.94 -4.18 -12.82
CA VAL A 18 12.50 -4.31 -12.65
C VAL A 18 12.10 -3.65 -11.34
N ILE A 19 11.17 -2.70 -11.37
CA ILE A 19 10.61 -2.08 -10.16
C ILE A 19 9.26 -2.71 -9.82
N ALA A 20 9.13 -3.22 -8.59
CA ALA A 20 7.85 -3.58 -8.01
C ALA A 20 7.04 -2.30 -7.72
N PHE A 21 6.11 -1.99 -8.61
CA PHE A 21 5.48 -0.67 -8.70
C PHE A 21 4.04 -0.67 -8.20
N SER A 22 3.76 0.16 -7.18
CA SER A 22 2.43 0.25 -6.55
C SER A 22 1.65 1.52 -6.89
N GLY A 23 2.26 2.51 -7.56
CA GLY A 23 1.66 3.83 -7.78
C GLY A 23 1.61 4.72 -6.54
N GLY A 24 2.15 4.28 -5.41
CA GLY A 24 2.30 5.09 -4.20
C GLY A 24 3.44 6.11 -4.32
N CYS A 25 3.46 7.10 -3.42
CA CYS A 25 4.44 8.20 -3.39
C CYS A 25 5.89 7.71 -3.58
N ASP A 26 6.32 6.77 -2.73
CA ASP A 26 7.70 6.26 -2.73
C ASP A 26 8.05 5.51 -4.02
N SER A 27 7.18 4.62 -4.48
CA SER A 27 7.41 3.85 -5.71
C SER A 27 7.38 4.73 -6.97
N THR A 28 6.57 5.79 -6.98
CA THR A 28 6.50 6.75 -8.10
C THR A 28 7.74 7.63 -8.13
N PHE A 29 8.24 8.06 -6.98
CA PHE A 29 9.52 8.75 -6.88
C PHE A 29 10.66 7.87 -7.41
N LEU A 30 10.74 6.62 -6.98
CA LEU A 30 11.77 5.69 -7.46
C LEU A 30 11.63 5.41 -8.98
N LEU A 31 10.41 5.30 -9.49
CA LEU A 31 10.16 5.16 -10.93
C LEU A 31 10.63 6.39 -11.72
N LYS A 32 10.41 7.61 -11.19
CA LYS A 32 10.95 8.83 -11.79
C LYS A 32 12.47 8.87 -11.74
N ALA A 33 13.09 8.43 -10.63
CA ALA A 33 14.54 8.32 -10.52
C ALA A 33 15.13 7.32 -11.53
N LEU A 34 14.46 6.18 -11.78
CA LEU A 34 14.83 5.25 -12.86
C LEU A 34 14.77 5.90 -14.24
N LYS A 35 13.73 6.70 -14.51
CA LYS A 35 13.65 7.45 -15.77
C LYS A 35 14.81 8.44 -15.93
N LEU A 36 15.18 9.14 -14.86
CA LEU A 36 16.28 10.10 -14.86
C LEU A 36 17.66 9.44 -14.93
N SER A 37 17.84 8.23 -14.40
CA SER A 37 19.11 7.53 -14.47
C SER A 37 19.45 7.04 -15.89
N GLY A 38 18.44 6.88 -16.74
CA GLY A 38 18.59 6.47 -18.14
C GLY A 38 18.77 4.96 -18.33
N ILE A 39 18.68 4.15 -17.26
CA ILE A 39 18.85 2.71 -17.35
C ILE A 39 17.62 2.02 -17.98
N LYS A 40 17.81 0.84 -18.56
CA LYS A 40 16.71 -0.01 -19.01
C LYS A 40 15.85 -0.40 -17.80
N ALA A 41 14.58 -0.01 -17.79
CA ALA A 41 13.69 -0.30 -16.67
C ALA A 41 12.31 -0.82 -17.10
N LEU A 42 11.72 -1.66 -16.26
CA LEU A 42 10.35 -2.17 -16.39
C LEU A 42 9.62 -1.98 -15.06
N ALA A 43 8.50 -1.28 -15.08
CA ALA A 43 7.58 -1.22 -13.94
C ALA A 43 6.66 -2.43 -13.97
N VAL A 44 6.56 -3.16 -12.86
CA VAL A 44 5.65 -4.30 -12.71
C VAL A 44 4.67 -4.05 -11.57
N THR A 45 3.38 -4.07 -11.87
CA THR A 45 2.30 -3.98 -10.87
C THR A 45 1.58 -5.31 -10.76
N THR A 46 1.46 -5.83 -9.54
CA THR A 46 0.71 -7.05 -9.24
C THR A 46 -0.75 -6.73 -8.99
N LYS A 47 -1.63 -7.28 -9.81
CA LYS A 47 -3.09 -7.23 -9.66
C LYS A 47 -3.53 -8.47 -8.89
N SER A 48 -4.28 -8.25 -7.81
CA SER A 48 -4.93 -9.31 -7.04
C SER A 48 -6.11 -8.75 -6.26
N GLU A 49 -6.92 -9.63 -5.69
CA GLU A 49 -8.14 -9.32 -4.92
C GLU A 49 -7.90 -8.35 -3.74
N ILE A 50 -6.66 -8.23 -3.26
CA ILE A 50 -6.30 -7.39 -2.11
C ILE A 50 -5.84 -5.99 -2.51
N VAL A 51 -5.67 -5.72 -3.81
CA VAL A 51 -5.27 -4.42 -4.33
C VAL A 51 -6.49 -3.73 -4.94
N PRO A 52 -6.88 -2.54 -4.46
CA PRO A 52 -7.99 -1.81 -5.05
C PRO A 52 -7.80 -1.60 -6.55
N SER A 53 -8.86 -1.79 -7.32
CA SER A 53 -8.81 -1.68 -8.79
C SER A 53 -8.41 -0.27 -9.26
N SER A 54 -8.80 0.75 -8.50
CA SER A 54 -8.40 2.15 -8.72
C SER A 54 -6.88 2.37 -8.62
N GLU A 55 -6.18 1.64 -7.75
CA GLU A 55 -4.72 1.75 -7.61
C GLU A 55 -4.00 1.12 -8.80
N ILE A 56 -4.54 0.05 -9.39
CA ILE A 56 -3.98 -0.56 -10.60
C ILE A 56 -4.09 0.40 -11.80
N ILE A 57 -5.26 1.02 -11.98
CA ILE A 57 -5.50 2.02 -13.02
C ILE A 57 -4.58 3.22 -12.82
N PHE A 58 -4.46 3.69 -11.58
CA PHE A 58 -3.60 4.81 -11.23
C PHE A 58 -2.12 4.51 -11.50
N ALA A 59 -1.62 3.33 -11.11
CA ALA A 59 -0.26 2.90 -11.42
C ALA A 59 -0.01 2.89 -12.94
N LYS A 60 -0.91 2.32 -13.73
CA LYS A 60 -0.78 2.32 -15.20
C LYS A 60 -0.66 3.73 -15.77
N LYS A 61 -1.51 4.66 -15.31
CA LYS A 61 -1.46 6.08 -15.71
C LYS A 61 -0.11 6.71 -15.38
N ILE A 62 0.34 6.59 -14.12
CA ILE A 62 1.61 7.19 -13.66
C ILE A 62 2.82 6.65 -14.43
N ALA A 63 2.87 5.34 -14.69
CA ALA A 63 3.97 4.76 -15.44
C ALA A 63 4.04 5.28 -16.88
N GLY A 64 2.88 5.48 -17.51
CA GLY A 64 2.75 6.14 -18.81
C GLY A 64 3.23 7.58 -18.80
N GLU A 65 2.80 8.39 -17.82
CA GLU A 65 3.22 9.79 -17.67
C GLU A 65 4.74 9.94 -17.45
N ILE A 66 5.36 9.02 -16.69
CA ILE A 66 6.82 9.02 -16.49
C ILE A 66 7.56 8.50 -17.73
N GLY A 67 6.90 7.73 -18.59
CA GLY A 67 7.48 7.18 -19.80
C GLY A 67 8.42 5.99 -19.55
N ILE A 68 8.00 5.08 -18.66
CA ILE A 68 8.64 3.77 -18.42
C ILE A 68 7.67 2.66 -18.81
N LYS A 69 8.17 1.61 -19.48
CA LYS A 69 7.35 0.43 -19.84
C LYS A 69 6.71 -0.16 -18.59
N HIS A 70 5.43 -0.49 -18.67
CA HIS A 70 4.65 -1.01 -17.56
C HIS A 70 4.00 -2.34 -17.91
N LYS A 71 4.11 -3.31 -17.00
CA LYS A 71 3.47 -4.63 -17.11
C LYS A 71 2.61 -4.86 -15.87
N ILE A 72 1.34 -5.17 -16.09
CA ILE A 72 0.45 -5.65 -15.04
C ILE A 72 0.46 -7.17 -15.09
N ILE A 73 0.67 -7.80 -13.93
CA ILE A 73 0.61 -9.26 -13.80
C ILE A 73 -0.42 -9.65 -12.76
N GLU A 74 -1.06 -10.78 -12.95
CA GLU A 74 -1.99 -11.33 -11.97
C GLU A 74 -1.23 -12.18 -10.96
N THR A 75 -1.51 -11.96 -9.68
CA THR A 75 -1.03 -12.80 -8.58
C THR A 75 -2.21 -13.26 -7.75
N ASN A 76 -2.10 -14.44 -7.15
CA ASN A 76 -3.17 -14.98 -6.32
C ASN A 76 -2.63 -15.37 -4.94
N GLU A 77 -2.64 -14.42 -4.01
CA GLU A 77 -2.23 -14.65 -2.62
C GLU A 77 -3.17 -15.65 -1.90
N PHE A 78 -4.42 -15.84 -2.38
CA PHE A 78 -5.38 -16.78 -1.78
C PHE A 78 -5.01 -18.25 -1.98
N MET A 79 -4.12 -18.58 -2.92
CA MET A 79 -3.65 -19.96 -3.10
C MET A 79 -2.84 -20.47 -1.90
N THR A 80 -2.37 -19.56 -1.04
CA THR A 80 -1.68 -19.91 0.19
C THR A 80 -2.67 -19.85 1.35
N ASN A 81 -2.96 -20.99 1.97
CA ASN A 81 -3.87 -21.05 3.12
C ASN A 81 -3.44 -20.07 4.23
N ASP A 82 -2.13 -19.87 4.39
CA ASP A 82 -1.56 -19.00 5.41
C ASP A 82 -1.83 -17.51 5.17
N PHE A 83 -2.02 -17.06 3.93
CA PHE A 83 -2.46 -15.69 3.67
C PHE A 83 -3.88 -15.47 4.20
N THR A 84 -4.80 -16.41 3.93
CA THR A 84 -6.21 -16.27 4.30
C THR A 84 -6.44 -16.33 5.81
N LYS A 85 -5.56 -17.00 6.57
CA LYS A 85 -5.56 -16.99 8.05
C LYS A 85 -5.27 -15.62 8.64
N ASN A 86 -4.76 -14.67 7.85
CA ASN A 86 -4.54 -13.30 8.27
C ASN A 86 -3.61 -13.17 9.49
N SER A 87 -2.55 -13.98 9.53
CA SER A 87 -1.55 -13.97 10.61
C SER A 87 -0.70 -12.69 10.58
N LEU A 88 0.16 -12.51 11.60
CA LEU A 88 1.11 -11.40 11.65
C LEU A 88 2.12 -11.42 10.47
N ASP A 89 2.39 -12.60 9.92
CA ASP A 89 3.27 -12.77 8.75
C ASP A 89 2.53 -12.62 7.40
N ARG A 90 1.24 -12.23 7.38
CA ARG A 90 0.47 -12.03 6.13
C ARG A 90 1.21 -11.18 5.10
N CYS A 91 1.85 -10.09 5.53
CA CYS A 91 2.59 -9.19 4.63
C CYS A 91 3.84 -9.85 4.05
N TYR A 92 4.48 -10.77 4.78
CA TYR A 92 5.57 -11.59 4.25
C TYR A 92 5.06 -12.54 3.16
N ILE A 93 4.01 -13.31 3.45
CA ILE A 93 3.42 -14.29 2.51
C ILE A 93 2.97 -13.61 1.21
N CYS A 94 2.34 -12.44 1.35
CA CYS A 94 1.94 -11.60 0.22
C CYS A 94 3.14 -11.15 -0.61
N LYS A 95 4.18 -10.57 0.01
CA LYS A 95 5.39 -10.14 -0.72
C LYS A 95 6.14 -11.33 -1.32
N ASP A 96 6.16 -12.48 -0.67
CA ASP A 96 6.78 -13.71 -1.17
C ASP A 96 6.16 -14.14 -2.51
N THR A 97 4.82 -14.23 -2.54
CA THR A 97 4.06 -14.55 -3.77
C THR A 97 4.38 -13.56 -4.90
N ARG A 98 4.40 -12.26 -4.58
CA ARG A 98 4.65 -11.20 -5.56
C ARG A 98 6.08 -11.20 -6.09
N PHE A 99 7.07 -11.29 -5.21
CA PHE A 99 8.46 -11.31 -5.62
C PHE A 99 8.81 -12.57 -6.38
N LYS A 100 8.23 -13.74 -6.05
CA LYS A 100 8.35 -14.94 -6.88
C LYS A 100 7.92 -14.70 -8.34
N ALA A 101 6.77 -14.06 -8.54
CA ALA A 101 6.26 -13.75 -9.88
C ALA A 101 7.10 -12.67 -10.60
N ILE A 102 7.54 -11.63 -9.89
CA ILE A 102 8.38 -10.57 -10.44
C ILE A 102 9.78 -11.10 -10.80
N SER A 103 10.37 -11.98 -9.98
CA SER A 103 11.66 -12.61 -10.25
C SER A 103 11.64 -13.45 -11.53
N LYS A 104 10.53 -14.16 -11.79
CA LYS A 104 10.35 -14.88 -13.06
C LYS A 104 10.43 -13.93 -14.25
N ILE A 105 9.72 -12.79 -14.19
CA ILE A 105 9.74 -11.78 -15.26
C ILE A 105 11.12 -11.16 -15.44
N ALA A 106 11.79 -10.81 -14.34
CA ALA A 106 13.12 -10.24 -14.39
C ALA A 106 14.10 -11.19 -15.09
N LYS A 107 14.07 -12.49 -14.75
CA LYS A 107 14.90 -13.52 -15.37
C LYS A 107 14.59 -13.71 -16.85
N GLU A 108 13.31 -13.86 -17.21
CA GLU A 108 12.86 -14.07 -18.60
C GLU A 108 13.21 -12.90 -19.53
N ASN A 109 13.33 -11.68 -19.00
CA ASN A 109 13.58 -10.47 -19.79
C ASN A 109 15.03 -9.95 -19.64
N GLY A 110 15.90 -10.70 -18.96
CA GLY A 110 17.31 -10.38 -18.77
C GLY A 110 17.54 -9.07 -18.01
N PHE A 111 16.79 -8.83 -16.93
CA PHE A 111 17.03 -7.69 -16.03
C PHE A 111 18.01 -8.08 -14.92
N CYS A 112 18.94 -7.18 -14.61
CA CYS A 112 20.00 -7.42 -13.62
C CYS A 112 19.49 -7.33 -12.17
N SER A 113 18.56 -6.41 -11.91
CA SER A 113 18.10 -6.10 -10.55
C SER A 113 16.58 -6.08 -10.43
N ILE A 114 16.08 -6.41 -9.23
CA ILE A 114 14.69 -6.17 -8.82
C ILE A 114 14.73 -5.16 -7.68
N ILE A 115 13.94 -4.08 -7.79
CA ILE A 115 13.93 -3.01 -6.79
C ILE A 115 12.53 -2.72 -6.27
N GLU A 116 12.45 -2.21 -5.04
CA GLU A 116 11.22 -1.78 -4.41
C GLU A 116 11.38 -0.48 -3.58
N GLY A 117 10.26 0.16 -3.28
CA GLY A 117 10.21 1.54 -2.78
C GLY A 117 10.27 1.71 -1.26
N SER A 118 10.78 0.75 -0.48
CA SER A 118 10.94 1.00 0.97
C SER A 118 11.97 2.10 1.22
N ASN A 119 11.76 2.88 2.27
CA ASN A 119 12.58 4.05 2.63
C ASN A 119 13.12 3.92 4.07
N LYS A 120 14.00 4.85 4.48
CA LYS A 120 14.69 4.80 5.78
C LYS A 120 13.73 4.76 6.98
N ASP A 121 12.57 5.40 6.89
CA ASP A 121 11.62 5.43 8.01
C ASP A 121 10.93 4.09 8.23
N ASP A 122 10.87 3.22 7.21
CA ASP A 122 10.25 1.90 7.32
C ASP A 122 11.10 0.90 8.13
N LEU A 123 12.38 1.19 8.37
CA LEU A 123 13.27 0.39 9.21
C LEU A 123 12.89 0.41 10.70
N LYS A 124 12.09 1.41 11.12
CA LYS A 124 11.63 1.58 12.52
C LYS A 124 10.30 0.90 12.80
N ASP A 125 9.67 0.29 11.80
CA ASP A 125 8.31 -0.24 11.84
C ASP A 125 8.30 -1.77 11.76
N TYR A 126 7.25 -2.43 12.28
CA TYR A 126 7.10 -3.87 12.16
C TYR A 126 6.74 -4.24 10.71
N ARG A 127 7.76 -4.63 9.94
CA ARG A 127 7.68 -4.88 8.50
C ARG A 127 8.12 -6.31 8.15
N PRO A 128 7.30 -7.34 8.43
CA PRO A 128 7.64 -8.73 8.12
C PRO A 128 7.88 -8.96 6.62
N GLY A 129 7.35 -8.09 5.76
CA GLY A 129 7.62 -8.08 4.33
C GLY A 129 9.10 -7.95 3.94
N PHE A 130 9.99 -7.41 4.79
CA PHE A 130 11.43 -7.38 4.52
C PHE A 130 12.07 -8.77 4.46
N LYS A 131 11.48 -9.78 5.10
CA LYS A 131 11.92 -11.18 4.96
C LYS A 131 11.89 -11.62 3.49
N ALA A 132 10.83 -11.25 2.76
CA ALA A 132 10.70 -11.56 1.34
C ALA A 132 11.66 -10.73 0.48
N VAL A 133 11.87 -9.45 0.82
CA VAL A 133 12.87 -8.60 0.13
C VAL A 133 14.25 -9.25 0.16
N LYS A 134 14.69 -9.70 1.34
CA LYS A 134 15.96 -10.42 1.51
C LYS A 134 15.98 -11.75 0.76
N LYS A 135 14.92 -12.56 0.88
CA LYS A 135 14.82 -13.90 0.27
C LYS A 135 15.02 -13.88 -1.25
N TYR A 136 14.48 -12.88 -1.95
CA TYR A 136 14.56 -12.78 -3.42
C TYR A 136 15.67 -11.85 -3.91
N GLY A 137 16.55 -11.35 -3.02
CA GLY A 137 17.61 -10.41 -3.40
C GLY A 137 17.07 -9.09 -3.97
N VAL A 138 15.88 -8.66 -3.53
CA VAL A 138 15.28 -7.39 -3.95
C VAL A 138 16.00 -6.26 -3.23
N ILE A 139 16.32 -5.20 -3.97
CA ILE A 139 17.06 -4.04 -3.45
C ILE A 139 16.07 -2.92 -3.09
N SER A 140 16.39 -2.14 -2.06
CA SER A 140 15.61 -0.97 -1.63
C SER A 140 16.44 0.31 -1.80
N PRO A 141 16.59 0.86 -3.03
CA PRO A 141 17.59 1.91 -3.31
C PRO A 141 17.34 3.21 -2.53
N LEU A 142 16.10 3.47 -2.12
CA LEU A 142 15.78 4.63 -1.29
C LEU A 142 16.32 4.49 0.14
N ILE A 143 16.41 3.26 0.68
CA ILE A 143 17.09 2.99 1.95
C ILE A 143 18.59 3.21 1.76
N ASP A 144 19.18 2.64 0.71
CA ASP A 144 20.63 2.73 0.43
C ASP A 144 21.08 4.19 0.22
N ALA A 145 20.24 5.00 -0.43
CA ALA A 145 20.47 6.43 -0.62
C ALA A 145 20.06 7.30 0.59
N GLY A 146 19.52 6.71 1.66
CA GLY A 146 19.18 7.40 2.91
C GLY A 146 17.98 8.34 2.82
N PHE A 147 17.02 8.07 1.93
CA PHE A 147 15.78 8.85 1.80
C PHE A 147 14.80 8.55 2.94
N SER A 148 14.34 9.61 3.61
CA SER A 148 13.13 9.59 4.44
C SER A 148 11.88 9.87 3.61
N LYS A 149 10.69 9.62 4.17
CA LYS A 149 9.41 10.01 3.57
C LYS A 149 9.33 11.51 3.32
N LYS A 150 9.88 12.32 4.22
CA LYS A 150 9.93 13.79 4.06
C LYS A 150 10.77 14.16 2.84
N ASP A 151 11.93 13.53 2.68
CA ASP A 151 12.79 13.75 1.51
C ASP A 151 12.05 13.38 0.22
N ILE A 152 11.45 12.19 0.18
CA ILE A 152 10.72 11.69 -0.99
C ILE A 152 9.62 12.67 -1.41
N ARG A 153 8.80 13.16 -0.46
CA ARG A 153 7.74 14.13 -0.76
C ARG A 153 8.30 15.45 -1.29
N ASN A 154 9.38 15.95 -0.68
CA ASN A 154 10.01 17.20 -1.10
C ASN A 154 10.60 17.10 -2.51
N TYR A 155 11.36 16.05 -2.80
CA TYR A 155 11.91 15.82 -4.14
C TYR A 155 10.80 15.53 -5.16
N SER A 156 9.79 14.74 -4.79
CA SER A 156 8.63 14.47 -5.65
C SER A 156 7.91 15.76 -6.05
N LYS A 157 7.73 16.69 -5.11
CA LYS A 157 7.13 18.00 -5.38
C LYS A 157 7.99 18.82 -6.34
N LYS A 158 9.30 18.88 -6.11
CA LYS A 158 10.26 19.56 -7.01
C LYS A 158 10.28 18.97 -8.42
N LEU A 159 10.09 17.65 -8.54
CA LEU A 159 10.03 16.91 -9.81
C LEU A 159 8.64 16.93 -10.47
N GLY A 160 7.68 17.68 -9.91
CA GLY A 160 6.32 17.82 -10.47
C GLY A 160 5.45 16.57 -10.37
N LEU A 161 5.77 15.61 -9.49
CA LEU A 161 5.02 14.36 -9.38
C LEU A 161 3.69 14.56 -8.66
N ILE A 162 2.57 14.26 -9.31
CA ILE A 162 1.22 14.40 -8.72
C ILE A 162 1.03 13.56 -7.43
N THR A 163 1.85 12.54 -7.23
CA THR A 163 1.84 11.67 -6.04
C THR A 163 2.59 12.25 -4.85
N TRP A 164 3.21 13.45 -4.96
CA TRP A 164 4.04 14.02 -3.89
C TRP A 164 3.31 14.14 -2.55
N ASN A 165 1.99 14.37 -2.58
CA ASN A 165 1.15 14.41 -1.38
C ASN A 165 0.17 13.23 -1.27
N LYS A 166 0.30 12.20 -2.12
CA LYS A 166 -0.61 11.05 -2.08
C LYS A 166 -0.47 10.34 -0.72
N PRO A 167 -1.58 10.09 -0.01
CA PRO A 167 -1.59 9.30 1.22
C PRO A 167 -1.10 7.87 0.97
N SER A 168 -0.48 7.24 1.97
CA SER A 168 -0.07 5.85 1.85
C SER A 168 -1.29 4.94 1.69
N SER A 169 -1.35 4.22 0.56
CA SER A 169 -2.39 3.23 0.29
C SER A 169 -1.94 1.87 0.85
N ALA A 170 -2.75 1.29 1.72
CA ALA A 170 -2.53 -0.04 2.26
C ALA A 170 -3.47 -1.04 1.55
N CYS A 171 -3.08 -2.32 1.46
CA CYS A 171 -3.94 -3.34 0.87
C CYS A 171 -5.27 -3.50 1.62
N LEU A 172 -6.31 -3.96 0.93
CA LEU A 172 -7.65 -4.15 1.50
C LEU A 172 -7.64 -5.10 2.72
N ALA A 173 -6.76 -6.11 2.72
CA ALA A 173 -6.60 -7.03 3.85
C ALA A 173 -6.27 -6.34 5.19
N THR A 174 -5.68 -5.13 5.17
CA THR A 174 -5.44 -4.37 6.40
C THR A 174 -6.71 -3.88 7.08
N ARG A 175 -7.87 -3.91 6.42
CA ARG A 175 -9.17 -3.56 7.01
C ARG A 175 -9.74 -4.68 7.86
N ILE A 176 -9.16 -5.88 7.81
CA ILE A 176 -9.62 -7.05 8.53
C ILE A 176 -8.65 -7.30 9.70
N PRO A 177 -9.14 -7.42 10.95
CA PRO A 177 -8.30 -7.69 12.11
C PRO A 177 -7.47 -8.96 11.98
N TYR A 178 -6.23 -8.94 12.48
CA TYR A 178 -5.37 -10.11 12.49
C TYR A 178 -6.08 -11.32 13.13
N GLY A 179 -5.86 -12.51 12.56
CA GLY A 179 -6.53 -13.74 12.98
C GLY A 179 -7.92 -13.96 12.39
N TYR A 180 -8.57 -12.93 11.84
CA TYR A 180 -9.85 -13.09 11.14
C TYR A 180 -9.63 -13.47 9.68
N LYS A 181 -10.38 -14.45 9.21
CA LYS A 181 -10.23 -15.01 7.86
C LYS A 181 -10.46 -13.96 6.77
N ILE A 182 -9.52 -13.86 5.83
CA ILE A 182 -9.67 -13.05 4.62
C ILE A 182 -10.44 -13.87 3.58
N THR A 183 -11.47 -13.28 2.99
CA THR A 183 -12.31 -13.89 1.97
C THR A 183 -12.51 -12.93 0.80
N LYS A 184 -12.82 -13.43 -0.41
CA LYS A 184 -13.17 -12.52 -1.51
C LYS A 184 -14.39 -11.67 -1.18
N LYS A 185 -15.36 -12.24 -0.45
CA LYS A 185 -16.59 -11.55 -0.01
C LYS A 185 -16.27 -10.34 0.85
N ASN A 186 -15.44 -10.49 1.89
CA ASN A 186 -15.12 -9.36 2.78
C ASN A 186 -14.28 -8.28 2.06
N LEU A 187 -13.27 -8.66 1.28
CA LEU A 187 -12.50 -7.70 0.46
C LEU A 187 -13.41 -6.91 -0.50
N ASN A 188 -14.35 -7.58 -1.17
CA ASN A 188 -15.25 -6.94 -2.11
C ASN A 188 -16.18 -5.93 -1.44
N ARG A 189 -16.81 -6.28 -0.31
CA ARG A 189 -17.66 -5.32 0.41
C ARG A 189 -16.86 -4.17 1.02
N ILE A 190 -15.62 -4.40 1.47
CA ILE A 190 -14.72 -3.32 1.93
C ILE A 190 -14.45 -2.34 0.78
N GLU A 191 -14.03 -2.83 -0.40
CA GLU A 191 -13.72 -1.97 -1.55
C GLU A 191 -14.96 -1.19 -1.99
N LYS A 192 -16.12 -1.84 -2.08
CA LYS A 192 -17.40 -1.19 -2.41
C LYS A 192 -17.76 -0.09 -1.40
N SER A 193 -17.60 -0.35 -0.10
CA SER A 193 -17.86 0.62 0.95
C SER A 193 -16.91 1.81 0.87
N GLU A 194 -15.60 1.59 0.76
CA GLU A 194 -14.63 2.68 0.64
C GLU A 194 -14.86 3.51 -0.63
N LYS A 195 -15.09 2.86 -1.77
CA LYS A 195 -15.41 3.54 -3.04
C LYS A 195 -16.66 4.42 -2.92
N PHE A 196 -17.70 3.91 -2.26
CA PHE A 196 -18.92 4.67 -2.02
C PHE A 196 -18.66 5.89 -1.14
N LEU A 197 -17.95 5.73 -0.02
CA LEU A 197 -17.61 6.87 0.85
C LEU A 197 -16.74 7.90 0.12
N TYR A 198 -15.78 7.48 -0.70
CA TYR A 198 -15.01 8.40 -1.54
C TYR A 198 -15.91 9.17 -2.53
N SER A 199 -16.95 8.55 -3.08
CA SER A 199 -17.91 9.23 -3.97
C SER A 199 -18.76 10.29 -3.26
N LEU A 200 -18.88 10.22 -1.93
CA LEU A 200 -19.56 11.21 -1.10
C LEU A 200 -18.63 12.36 -0.65
N GLY A 201 -17.39 12.37 -1.12
CA GLY A 201 -16.42 13.45 -0.84
C GLY A 201 -15.51 13.20 0.36
N PHE A 202 -15.69 12.09 1.09
CA PHE A 202 -14.77 11.71 2.17
C PHE A 202 -13.37 11.49 1.63
N LYS A 203 -12.35 11.84 2.43
CA LYS A 203 -10.94 11.60 2.11
C LYS A 203 -10.26 10.84 3.24
N ASN A 204 -9.25 10.03 2.89
CA ASN A 204 -8.44 9.30 3.88
C ASN A 204 -9.21 8.38 4.83
N ILE A 205 -10.33 7.81 4.37
CA ILE A 205 -11.13 6.89 5.18
C ILE A 205 -10.66 5.44 5.09
N ARG A 206 -11.08 4.64 6.07
CA ARG A 206 -10.99 3.17 6.05
C ARG A 206 -12.29 2.57 6.52
N VAL A 207 -12.76 1.51 5.87
CA VAL A 207 -13.89 0.70 6.38
C VAL A 207 -13.32 -0.58 6.95
N ARG A 208 -13.23 -0.67 8.27
CA ARG A 208 -12.80 -1.89 8.97
C ARG A 208 -13.93 -2.89 9.00
N ASP A 209 -13.59 -4.13 8.67
CA ASP A 209 -14.51 -5.24 8.59
C ASP A 209 -14.37 -6.09 9.85
N HIS A 210 -15.39 -6.03 10.70
CA HIS A 210 -15.54 -6.85 11.91
C HIS A 210 -16.69 -7.82 11.72
N ASP A 211 -16.67 -8.54 10.59
CA ASP A 211 -17.69 -9.50 10.16
C ASP A 211 -19.08 -8.87 9.97
N ILE A 212 -19.90 -8.78 11.03
CA ILE A 212 -21.23 -8.19 10.97
C ILE A 212 -21.20 -6.65 11.02
N LEU A 213 -20.09 -6.06 11.46
CA LEU A 213 -19.94 -4.62 11.70
C LEU A 213 -18.97 -3.98 10.70
N ALA A 214 -19.41 -2.93 10.00
CA ALA A 214 -18.54 -1.98 9.33
C ALA A 214 -18.18 -0.85 10.29
N ARG A 215 -16.89 -0.72 10.64
CA ARG A 215 -16.40 0.42 11.43
C ARG A 215 -15.62 1.38 10.56
N ILE A 216 -16.15 2.58 10.36
CA ILE A 216 -15.57 3.62 9.52
C ILE A 216 -14.56 4.41 10.35
N GLU A 217 -13.30 4.44 9.91
CA GLU A 217 -12.27 5.35 10.42
C GLU A 217 -12.14 6.53 9.46
N LEU A 218 -12.22 7.75 9.97
CA LEU A 218 -12.03 8.98 9.20
C LEU A 218 -11.30 10.04 10.02
N PRO A 219 -10.61 10.99 9.36
CA PRO A 219 -10.04 12.14 10.06
C PRO A 219 -11.13 12.98 10.75
N SER A 220 -10.84 13.55 11.92
CA SER A 220 -11.77 14.44 12.63
C SER A 220 -12.32 15.58 11.76
N SER A 221 -11.51 16.09 10.82
CA SER A 221 -11.91 17.14 9.87
C SER A 221 -13.05 16.73 8.93
N GLU A 222 -13.28 15.43 8.74
CA GLU A 222 -14.30 14.87 7.85
C GLU A 222 -15.63 14.59 8.57
N PHE A 223 -15.68 14.68 9.92
CA PHE A 223 -16.90 14.41 10.70
C PHE A 223 -18.07 15.32 10.31
N LYS A 224 -17.78 16.57 9.91
CA LYS A 224 -18.80 17.52 9.44
C LYS A 224 -19.63 16.98 8.28
N ILE A 225 -19.04 16.13 7.42
CA ILE A 225 -19.75 15.51 6.29
C ILE A 225 -20.85 14.58 6.83
N LEU A 226 -20.57 13.81 7.89
CA LEU A 226 -21.56 12.95 8.55
C LEU A 226 -22.73 13.73 9.16
N CYS A 227 -22.50 14.97 9.58
CA CYS A 227 -23.54 15.82 10.16
C CYS A 227 -24.48 16.45 9.12
N THR A 228 -24.18 16.34 7.82
CA THR A 228 -25.08 16.83 6.76
C THR A 228 -26.38 16.03 6.73
N SER A 229 -27.48 16.70 6.41
CA SER A 229 -28.83 16.11 6.47
C SER A 229 -28.92 14.85 5.61
N GLY A 230 -29.45 13.76 6.18
CA GLY A 230 -29.62 12.48 5.51
C GLY A 230 -28.35 11.64 5.28
N MET A 231 -27.14 12.18 5.49
CA MET A 231 -25.88 11.50 5.17
C MET A 231 -25.68 10.20 5.95
N ARG A 232 -25.92 10.22 7.27
CA ARG A 232 -25.81 9.02 8.11
C ARG A 232 -26.73 7.89 7.64
N LYS A 233 -28.00 8.21 7.33
CA LYS A 233 -29.00 7.25 6.84
C LYS A 233 -28.63 6.71 5.45
N LEU A 234 -28.07 7.55 4.58
CA LEU A 234 -27.59 7.14 3.26
C LEU A 234 -26.42 6.15 3.38
N ILE A 235 -25.42 6.47 4.22
CA ILE A 235 -24.25 5.62 4.47
C ILE A 235 -24.68 4.28 5.06
N GLU A 236 -25.52 4.33 6.10
CA GLU A 236 -26.01 3.14 6.80
C GLU A 236 -26.75 2.19 5.85
N ARG A 237 -27.73 2.69 5.08
CA ARG A 237 -28.47 1.87 4.11
C ARG A 237 -27.55 1.26 3.06
N LYS A 238 -26.60 2.04 2.54
CA LYS A 238 -25.71 1.56 1.48
C LYS A 238 -24.77 0.49 1.98
N LEU A 239 -24.13 0.68 3.14
CA LEU A 239 -23.25 -0.32 3.71
C LEU A 239 -24.01 -1.58 4.12
N ARG A 240 -25.23 -1.46 4.65
CA ARG A 240 -26.10 -2.63 4.89
C ARG A 240 -26.38 -3.42 3.61
N SER A 241 -26.63 -2.73 2.49
CA SER A 241 -26.82 -3.40 1.19
C SER A 241 -25.59 -4.17 0.69
N TYR A 242 -24.40 -3.91 1.25
CA TYR A 242 -23.18 -4.67 0.97
C TYR A 242 -22.96 -5.84 1.94
N GLY A 243 -23.90 -6.10 2.85
CA GLY A 243 -23.92 -7.26 3.74
C GLY A 243 -23.38 -6.99 5.15
N TYR A 244 -23.43 -5.75 5.63
CA TYR A 244 -23.21 -5.42 7.04
C TYR A 244 -24.54 -5.37 7.81
N ILE A 245 -24.54 -5.78 9.08
CA ILE A 245 -25.70 -5.62 9.98
C ILE A 245 -25.58 -4.29 10.71
N PHE A 246 -24.38 -3.93 11.15
CA PHE A 246 -24.12 -2.69 11.88
C PHE A 246 -23.14 -1.80 11.12
N VAL A 247 -23.32 -0.50 11.24
CA VAL A 247 -22.42 0.52 10.69
C VAL A 247 -22.10 1.50 11.81
N SER A 248 -20.82 1.67 12.11
CA SER A 248 -20.34 2.58 13.14
C SER A 248 -19.21 3.47 12.63
N VAL A 249 -18.92 4.52 13.37
CA VAL A 249 -17.78 5.41 13.17
C VAL A 249 -16.85 5.25 14.37
N ASP A 250 -15.56 5.09 14.10
CA ASP A 250 -14.54 5.13 15.14
C ASP A 250 -14.44 6.56 15.67
N LEU A 251 -14.57 6.73 16.99
CA LEU A 251 -14.44 8.03 17.64
C LEU A 251 -12.99 8.52 17.69
N SER A 252 -12.03 7.61 17.48
CA SER A 252 -10.63 7.96 17.35
C SER A 252 -10.35 8.59 15.99
N ASP A 253 -9.48 9.59 15.98
CA ASP A 253 -8.95 10.14 14.74
C ASP A 253 -8.20 9.07 13.92
N PHE A 254 -8.30 9.16 12.60
CA PHE A 254 -7.66 8.20 11.68
C PHE A 254 -6.14 8.20 11.86
N LYS A 255 -5.55 7.02 12.14
CA LYS A 255 -4.10 6.84 12.24
C LYS A 255 -3.62 5.70 11.36
N THR A 256 -2.53 5.94 10.61
CA THR A 256 -1.87 4.88 9.85
C THR A 256 -1.35 3.80 10.80
N GLY A 257 -1.57 2.53 10.45
CA GLY A 257 -1.13 1.41 11.28
C GLY A 257 -1.98 1.18 12.53
N SER A 258 -3.20 1.72 12.61
CA SER A 258 -4.12 1.52 13.75
C SER A 258 -4.29 0.05 14.16
N MET A 259 -4.26 -0.87 13.19
CA MET A 259 -4.35 -2.32 13.43
C MET A 259 -3.13 -2.92 14.14
N ASN A 260 -1.96 -2.26 14.12
CA ASN A 260 -0.78 -2.73 14.85
C ASN A 260 -0.94 -2.59 16.36
N ARG A 261 -1.93 -1.82 16.84
CA ARG A 261 -2.30 -1.77 18.27
C ARG A 261 -2.72 -3.14 18.82
N LEU A 262 -3.18 -4.05 17.96
CA LEU A 262 -3.56 -5.41 18.36
C LEU A 262 -2.35 -6.34 18.57
N ILE A 263 -1.13 -5.91 18.22
CA ILE A 263 0.09 -6.70 18.38
C ILE A 263 0.66 -6.48 19.79
N LYS A 264 0.90 -7.57 20.54
CA LYS A 264 1.27 -7.55 21.97
C LYS A 264 2.43 -6.63 22.41
N PRO A 265 3.47 -6.29 21.60
CA PRO A 265 4.48 -5.30 22.01
C PRO A 265 3.90 -3.89 22.22
N TYR A 266 2.77 -3.55 21.56
CA TYR A 266 2.09 -2.26 21.73
C TYR A 266 1.21 -2.19 22.99
N ASN A 267 0.76 -3.33 23.52
CA ASN A 267 -0.09 -3.39 24.72
C ASN A 267 0.70 -3.32 26.03
N LYS A 268 2.02 -3.59 26.03
CA LYS A 268 2.85 -3.48 27.23
C LYS A 268 3.02 -2.05 27.75
N PHE A 269 2.89 -1.03 26.89
CA PHE A 269 3.00 0.37 27.28
C PHE A 269 1.70 0.99 27.82
N ARG A 270 0.57 0.28 27.75
CA ARG A 270 -0.73 0.79 28.25
C ARG A 270 -1.24 0.09 29.51
N LEU A 271 -0.67 -1.05 29.89
CA LEU A 271 -1.06 -1.83 31.07
C LEU A 271 -0.07 -1.68 32.24
N LYS A 272 0.65 -0.56 32.32
CA LYS A 272 1.53 -0.26 33.47
C LYS A 272 0.99 0.81 34.43
N ASN A 273 -0.24 1.28 34.21
CA ASN A 273 -0.90 2.24 35.10
C ASN A 273 -2.32 1.76 35.45
N GLU A 274 -2.42 0.52 35.94
CA GLU A 274 -3.51 0.10 36.83
C GLU A 274 -2.86 -0.42 38.12
#